data_AF-A0A368FJ63-F1
#
_entry.id   AF-A0A368FJ63-F1
#
_cell.length_a   1.000
_cell.length_b   1.000
_cell.length_c   1.000
_cell.angle_alpha   90.00
_cell.angle_beta   90.00
_cell.angle_gamma   90.00
#
_symmetry.space_group_name_H-M   'P 1'
#
loop_
_entity.id
_entity.type
_entity.pdbx_description
1 polymer ?
#
loop_
_entity_poly.entity_id
_entity_poly.type
_entity_poly.pdbx_seq_one_letter_code
_entity_poly.pdbx_strand_id
1 'polypeptide(L)'
;MAFQLLSNVERSKLEPLKDVLLHCCAHYLTSRRQNGFALNPVANFHLRNGAELYRLNWMGDTSPRGLQNSLGIMVNYRYRLEKVLENSVHYTLDKRLAVHENVRSLL
;
A
#
# COMPACT_ATOMS: atom_id res chain seq x y z
N MET A 1 10.02 -17.01 -12.62
CA MET A 1 10.23 -16.41 -13.96
C MET A 1 9.91 -14.91 -14.00
N ALA A 2 8.93 -14.37 -13.25
CA ALA A 2 8.67 -12.91 -13.19
C ALA A 2 9.69 -12.10 -12.35
N PHE A 3 10.44 -12.73 -11.44
CA PHE A 3 11.32 -12.05 -10.49
C PHE A 3 12.63 -11.49 -11.08
N GLN A 4 12.98 -11.90 -12.30
CA GLN A 4 14.27 -11.59 -12.93
C GLN A 4 14.22 -10.34 -13.82
N LEU A 5 13.03 -9.78 -14.07
CA LEU A 5 12.83 -8.60 -14.91
C LEU A 5 13.04 -7.26 -14.16
N LEU A 6 13.02 -7.27 -12.82
CA LEU A 6 13.09 -6.05 -11.99
C LEU A 6 14.43 -5.85 -11.27
N SER A 7 15.41 -6.73 -11.47
CA SER A 7 16.68 -6.68 -10.72
C SER A 7 17.53 -5.44 -11.02
N ASN A 8 17.27 -4.74 -12.14
CA ASN A 8 18.04 -3.58 -12.59
C ASN A 8 17.13 -2.40 -12.99
N VAL A 9 16.10 -2.11 -12.18
CA VAL A 9 15.23 -0.97 -12.45
C VAL A 9 15.88 0.31 -11.93
N GLU A 10 16.43 1.09 -12.85
CA GLU A 10 16.95 2.43 -12.56
C GLU A 10 15.81 3.41 -12.26
N ARG A 11 15.98 4.23 -11.22
CA ARG A 11 15.02 5.27 -10.83
C ARG A 11 14.64 6.20 -11.99
N SER A 12 15.61 6.57 -12.83
CA SER A 12 15.40 7.44 -14.01
C SER A 12 14.34 6.88 -14.97
N LYS A 13 14.24 5.55 -15.09
CA LYS A 13 13.25 4.87 -15.93
C LYS A 13 11.86 4.79 -15.28
N LEU A 14 11.80 4.88 -13.94
CA LEU A 14 10.57 4.84 -13.17
C LEU A 14 9.91 6.21 -13.00
N GLU A 15 10.69 7.29 -12.98
CA GLU A 15 10.18 8.64 -12.71
C GLU A 15 9.04 9.05 -13.67
N PRO A 16 9.11 8.79 -15.00
CA PRO A 16 7.99 9.08 -15.92
C PRO A 16 6.72 8.27 -15.64
N LEU A 17 6.83 7.14 -14.93
CA LEU A 17 5.73 6.24 -14.60
C LEU A 17 5.18 6.46 -13.20
N LYS A 18 5.72 7.42 -12.44
CA LYS A 18 5.39 7.67 -11.03
C LYS A 18 3.89 7.65 -10.78
N ASP A 19 3.12 8.46 -11.50
CA ASP A 19 1.69 8.61 -11.22
C ASP A 19 0.93 7.32 -11.51
N VAL A 20 1.22 6.65 -12.64
CA VAL A 20 0.63 5.36 -12.99
C VAL A 20 0.94 4.31 -11.92
N LEU A 21 2.19 4.25 -11.46
CA LEU A 21 2.62 3.29 -10.43
C LEU A 21 1.97 3.56 -9.08
N LEU A 22 1.76 4.83 -8.70
CA LEU A 22 1.04 5.19 -7.49
C LEU A 22 -0.44 4.81 -7.57
N HIS A 23 -1.12 5.00 -8.71
CA HIS A 23 -2.49 4.51 -8.92
C HIS A 23 -2.55 2.98 -8.85
N CYS A 24 -1.64 2.28 -9.54
CA CYS A 24 -1.57 0.82 -9.47
C CYS A 24 -1.32 0.32 -8.04
N CYS A 25 -0.45 0.99 -7.28
CA CYS A 25 -0.20 0.66 -5.88
C CYS A 25 -1.43 0.90 -5.00
N ALA A 26 -2.12 2.03 -5.17
CA ALA A 26 -3.37 2.35 -4.47
C ALA A 26 -4.44 1.28 -4.74
N HIS A 27 -4.67 0.92 -6.00
CA HIS A 27 -5.59 -0.18 -6.37
C HIS A 27 -5.14 -1.53 -5.82
N TYR A 28 -3.85 -1.84 -5.85
CA TYR A 28 -3.32 -3.09 -5.30
C TYR A 28 -3.64 -3.21 -3.80
N LEU A 29 -3.43 -2.15 -3.02
CA LEU A 29 -3.68 -2.15 -1.58
C LEU A 29 -5.19 -2.12 -1.24
N THR A 30 -6.02 -1.52 -2.09
CA THR A 30 -7.45 -1.28 -1.80
C THR A 30 -8.43 -2.22 -2.51
N SER A 31 -8.04 -2.88 -3.60
CA SER A 31 -8.96 -3.69 -4.41
C SER A 31 -8.54 -5.16 -4.48
N ARG A 32 -7.23 -5.46 -4.39
CA ARG A 32 -6.77 -6.86 -4.38
C ARG A 32 -7.00 -7.48 -3.01
N ARG A 33 -7.74 -8.60 -2.99
CA ARG A 33 -8.20 -9.28 -1.79
C ARG A 33 -7.98 -10.79 -1.84
N GLN A 34 -7.79 -11.39 -0.67
CA GLN A 34 -7.84 -12.83 -0.44
C GLN A 34 -8.79 -13.07 0.74
N ASN A 35 -9.86 -13.85 0.52
CA ASN A 35 -10.91 -14.10 1.52
C ASN A 35 -11.48 -12.81 2.16
N GLY A 36 -11.64 -11.76 1.35
CA GLY A 36 -12.12 -10.44 1.79
C GLY A 36 -11.08 -9.55 2.47
N PHE A 37 -9.86 -10.02 2.71
CA PHE A 37 -8.78 -9.25 3.34
C PHE A 37 -7.77 -8.73 2.33
N ALA A 38 -7.06 -7.65 2.65
CA ALA A 38 -5.98 -7.11 1.82
C ALA A 38 -4.97 -8.20 1.44
N LEU A 39 -4.67 -8.29 0.14
CA LEU A 39 -3.73 -9.30 -0.38
C LEU A 39 -2.31 -9.08 0.15
N ASN A 40 -1.89 -7.83 0.34
CA ASN A 40 -0.58 -7.52 0.90
C ASN A 40 -0.54 -7.85 2.41
N PRO A 41 0.39 -8.70 2.87
CA PRO A 41 0.42 -9.15 4.26
C PRO A 41 0.70 -8.03 5.26
N VAL A 42 1.53 -7.04 4.89
CA VAL A 42 1.85 -5.88 5.75
C VAL A 42 0.64 -4.95 5.86
N ALA A 43 -0.06 -4.69 4.74
CA ALA A 43 -1.33 -3.95 4.76
C ALA A 43 -2.35 -4.65 5.65
N ASN A 44 -2.53 -5.96 5.47
CA ASN A 44 -3.46 -6.76 6.26
C ASN A 44 -3.13 -6.70 7.77
N PHE A 45 -1.85 -6.76 8.15
CA PHE A 45 -1.43 -6.60 9.55
C PHE A 45 -1.84 -5.26 10.13
N HIS A 46 -1.52 -4.14 9.46
CA HIS A 46 -1.83 -2.82 9.97
C HIS A 46 -3.34 -2.54 10.03
N LEU A 47 -4.08 -2.96 9.00
CA LEU A 47 -5.54 -2.78 8.92
C LEU A 47 -6.27 -3.60 9.99
N ARG A 48 -5.83 -4.83 10.29
CA ARG A 48 -6.36 -5.62 11.43
C ARG A 48 -6.16 -4.91 12.75
N ASN A 49 -5.04 -4.24 12.90
CA ASN A 49 -4.73 -3.46 14.10
C ASN A 49 -5.41 -2.08 14.13
N GLY A 50 -6.28 -1.77 13.16
CA GLY A 50 -7.07 -0.54 13.16
C GLY A 50 -6.39 0.69 12.57
N ALA A 51 -5.26 0.51 11.89
CA ALA A 51 -4.66 1.59 11.13
C ALA A 51 -5.54 1.97 9.92
N GLU A 52 -5.44 3.22 9.49
CA GLU A 52 -5.90 3.61 8.15
C GLU A 52 -4.74 3.64 7.15
N LEU A 53 -5.04 3.33 5.90
CA LEU A 53 -4.13 3.54 4.78
C LEU A 53 -4.01 5.04 4.52
N TYR A 54 -2.90 5.65 4.97
CA TYR A 54 -2.79 7.11 5.10
C TYR A 54 -2.14 7.78 3.90
N ARG A 55 -0.99 7.30 3.44
CA ARG A 55 -0.23 7.92 2.35
C ARG A 55 0.67 6.92 1.64
N LEU A 56 0.77 7.05 0.32
CA LEU A 56 1.81 6.40 -0.48
C LEU A 56 2.99 7.35 -0.64
N ASN A 57 4.20 6.82 -0.45
CA ASN A 57 5.45 7.57 -0.54
C ASN A 57 6.23 7.08 -1.75
N TRP A 58 6.32 7.92 -2.79
CA TRP A 58 7.19 7.68 -3.93
C TRP A 58 8.66 7.71 -3.49
N MET A 59 9.43 6.70 -3.89
CA MET A 59 10.85 6.58 -3.54
C MET A 59 11.13 6.68 -2.04
N GLY A 60 10.24 6.07 -1.22
CA GLY A 60 10.41 6.01 0.24
C GLY A 60 11.51 5.04 0.68
N ASP A 61 11.82 4.02 -0.12
CA ASP A 61 12.97 3.12 0.09
C ASP A 61 13.69 2.87 -1.24
N THR A 62 14.79 3.58 -1.47
CA THR A 62 15.62 3.45 -2.68
C THR A 62 16.75 2.43 -2.53
N SER A 63 16.74 1.63 -1.46
CA SER A 63 17.68 0.51 -1.37
C SER A 63 17.40 -0.51 -2.48
N PRO A 64 18.38 -1.35 -2.88
CA PRO A 64 18.15 -2.40 -3.87
C PRO A 64 16.97 -3.31 -3.50
N ARG A 65 16.79 -3.58 -2.20
CA ARG A 65 15.66 -4.36 -1.68
C ARG A 65 14.33 -3.63 -1.84
N GLY A 66 14.26 -2.33 -1.53
CA GLY A 66 13.05 -1.52 -1.68
C GLY A 66 12.60 -1.42 -3.14
N LEU A 67 13.56 -1.19 -4.05
CA LEU A 67 13.31 -1.17 -5.49
C LEU A 67 12.82 -2.53 -6.01
N GLN A 68 13.43 -3.63 -5.57
CA GLN A 68 13.02 -4.98 -5.96
C GLN A 68 11.62 -5.36 -5.44
N ASN A 69 11.28 -4.98 -4.20
CA ASN A 69 10.03 -5.40 -3.57
C ASN A 69 8.82 -4.58 -4.01
N SER A 70 8.97 -3.27 -4.19
CA SER A 70 7.85 -2.35 -4.38
C SER A 70 8.18 -1.16 -5.27
N LEU A 71 9.23 -1.25 -6.10
CA LEU A 71 9.70 -0.15 -6.94
C LEU A 71 10.01 1.13 -6.12
N GLY A 72 10.43 0.93 -4.86
CA GLY A 72 10.71 1.98 -3.89
C GLY A 72 9.50 2.70 -3.31
N ILE A 73 8.27 2.26 -3.63
CA ILE A 73 7.05 2.79 -3.00
C ILE A 73 6.95 2.25 -1.58
N MET A 74 6.78 3.17 -0.63
CA MET A 74 6.46 2.84 0.76
C MET A 74 5.07 3.35 1.14
N VAL A 75 4.55 2.84 2.25
CA VAL A 75 3.22 3.19 2.75
C VAL A 75 3.32 3.67 4.18
N ASN A 76 2.66 4.78 4.50
CA ASN A 76 2.37 5.13 5.88
C ASN A 76 0.97 4.61 6.24
N TYR A 77 0.90 3.82 7.31
CA TYR A 77 -0.34 3.44 7.99
C TYR A 77 -0.47 4.29 9.24
N ARG A 78 -1.57 5.05 9.37
CA ARG A 78 -1.77 5.96 10.50
C ARG A 78 -2.71 5.34 11.52
N TYR A 79 -2.27 5.33 12.78
CA TYR A 79 -3.11 4.95 13.92
C TYR A 79 -3.68 6.21 14.56
N ARG A 80 -4.98 6.43 14.37
CA ARG A 80 -5.73 7.43 15.11
C ARG A 80 -6.35 6.76 16.33
N LEU A 81 -5.87 7.08 17.52
CA LEU A 81 -6.22 6.36 18.76
C LEU A 81 -7.73 6.25 18.96
N GLU A 82 -8.46 7.31 18.66
CA GLU A 82 -9.92 7.41 18.75
C GLU A 82 -10.68 6.56 17.70
N LYS A 83 -9.99 6.06 16.67
CA LYS A 83 -10.57 5.24 15.58
C LYS A 83 -10.01 3.83 15.50
N VAL A 84 -8.98 3.48 16.28
CA VAL A 84 -8.31 2.17 16.19
C VAL A 84 -9.31 1.01 16.32
N LEU A 85 -10.14 1.03 17.37
CA LEU A 85 -11.11 -0.03 17.61
C LEU A 85 -12.15 -0.12 16.48
N GLU A 86 -12.75 1.01 16.11
CA GLU A 86 -13.75 1.12 15.03
C GLU A 86 -13.19 0.58 13.70
N ASN A 87 -11.99 1.03 13.31
CA ASN A 87 -11.34 0.58 12.08
C ASN A 87 -11.02 -0.92 12.11
N SER A 88 -10.53 -1.44 13.23
CA SER A 88 -10.20 -2.86 13.40
C SER A 88 -11.45 -3.73 13.25
N VAL A 89 -12.55 -3.34 13.90
CA VAL A 89 -13.84 -4.03 13.82
C VAL A 89 -14.36 -4.01 12.38
N HIS A 90 -14.41 -2.84 11.74
CA HIS A 90 -14.84 -2.73 10.34
C HIS A 90 -14.01 -3.55 9.37
N TYR A 91 -12.69 -3.62 9.57
CA TYR A 91 -11.84 -4.42 8.71
C TYR A 91 -12.03 -5.92 8.93
N THR A 92 -12.20 -6.34 10.19
CA THR A 92 -12.23 -7.76 10.55
C THR A 92 -13.60 -8.38 10.29
N LEU A 93 -14.68 -7.68 10.61
CA LEU A 93 -16.05 -8.14 10.45
C LEU A 93 -16.61 -7.77 9.07
N ASP A 94 -16.56 -6.49 8.71
CA ASP A 94 -17.24 -5.96 7.52
C ASP A 94 -16.36 -5.97 6.26
N LYS A 95 -15.09 -6.35 6.39
CA LYS A 95 -14.07 -6.28 5.31
C LYS A 95 -13.87 -4.87 4.74
N ARG A 96 -14.22 -3.84 5.52
CA ARG A 96 -14.13 -2.44 5.12
C ARG A 96 -12.81 -1.83 5.59
N LEU A 97 -12.13 -1.16 4.68
CA LEU A 97 -10.84 -0.51 4.97
C LEU A 97 -11.05 0.95 5.31
N ALA A 98 -10.32 1.42 6.32
CA ALA A 98 -10.09 2.84 6.51
C ALA A 98 -9.01 3.32 5.52
N VAL A 99 -9.41 4.20 4.60
CA VAL A 99 -8.53 4.79 3.58
C VAL A 99 -8.66 6.31 3.67
N HIS A 100 -7.52 6.98 3.85
CA HIS A 100 -7.44 8.43 3.92
C HIS A 100 -7.53 9.07 2.53
N GLU A 101 -7.93 10.35 2.47
CA GLU A 101 -8.16 11.07 1.23
C GLU A 101 -6.93 11.09 0.30
N ASN A 102 -5.73 11.27 0.86
CA ASN A 102 -4.46 11.22 0.12
C ASN A 102 -4.25 9.93 -0.71
N VAL A 103 -4.91 8.83 -0.34
CA VAL A 103 -4.86 7.58 -1.11
C VAL A 103 -6.13 7.41 -1.93
N ARG A 104 -7.29 7.91 -1.47
CA ARG A 104 -8.53 7.91 -2.26
C ARG A 104 -8.42 8.72 -3.53
N SER A 105 -7.67 9.83 -3.51
CA SER A 105 -7.42 10.66 -4.70
C SER A 105 -6.59 9.97 -5.78
N LEU A 106 -6.09 8.75 -5.53
CA LEU A 106 -5.33 7.91 -6.46
C LEU A 106 -6.16 6.70 -6.95
N LEU A 107 -7.45 6.63 -6.59
CA LEU A 107 -8.40 5.58 -6.99
C LEU A 107 -9.39 6.12 -8.01
#